data_AF-A0AAV4P606-F1
#
_entry.id   AF-A0AAV4P606-F1
#
_cell.length_a   1.000
_cell.length_b   1.000
_cell.length_c   1.000
_cell.angle_alpha   90.00
_cell.angle_beta   90.00
_cell.angle_gamma   90.00
#
_symmetry.space_group_name_H-M   'P 1'
#
loop_
_entity.id
_entity.type
_entity.pdbx_description
1 polymer ?
#
loop_
_entity_poly.entity_id
_entity_poly.type
_entity_poly.pdbx_seq_one_letter_code
_entity_poly.pdbx_strand_id
1 'polypeptide(L)'
;TPYWDSTGKKQFYISKTCSTERQCKSEISKVSSRCDRIWYNDWECVECCHGDRCNYYVTLAGVNVKPHGIFYILVSLAWLFILKKVL
;
A
#
# COMPACT_ATOMS: atom_id res chain seq x y z
N THR A 1 20.46 -14.58 -7.21
CA THR A 1 20.19 -13.60 -8.28
C THR A 1 20.91 -14.03 -9.54
N PRO A 2 20.33 -13.83 -10.74
CA PRO A 2 21.05 -14.04 -11.99
C PRO A 2 22.27 -13.09 -12.09
N TYR A 3 23.22 -13.41 -12.96
CA TYR A 3 24.40 -12.57 -13.21
C TYR A 3 24.00 -11.23 -13.87
N TRP A 4 24.62 -10.13 -13.44
CA TRP A 4 24.39 -8.80 -14.01
C TRP A 4 24.99 -8.69 -15.41
N ASP A 5 24.22 -8.16 -16.36
CA ASP A 5 24.63 -7.96 -17.75
C ASP A 5 24.07 -6.61 -18.24
N SER A 6 24.92 -5.74 -18.76
CA SER A 6 24.55 -4.41 -19.28
C SER A 6 23.66 -4.48 -20.53
N THR A 7 23.69 -5.60 -21.25
CA THR A 7 22.82 -5.90 -22.40
C THR A 7 21.67 -6.85 -22.05
N GLY A 8 21.59 -7.26 -20.79
CA GLY A 8 20.57 -8.16 -20.28
C GLY A 8 19.16 -7.57 -20.45
N LYS A 9 18.24 -8.37 -20.97
CA LYS A 9 16.81 -7.99 -20.98
C LYS A 9 16.33 -7.86 -19.54
N LYS A 10 15.55 -6.82 -19.24
CA LYS A 10 14.89 -6.67 -17.94
C LYS A 10 14.00 -7.88 -17.65
N GLN A 11 14.18 -8.47 -16.48
CA GLN A 11 13.40 -9.61 -16.00
C GLN A 11 12.64 -9.20 -14.75
N PHE A 12 11.40 -9.65 -14.64
CA PHE A 12 10.55 -9.38 -13.49
C PHE A 12 10.39 -10.65 -12.67
N TYR A 13 10.71 -10.58 -11.39
CA TYR A 13 10.49 -11.66 -10.43
C TYR A 13 9.35 -11.27 -9.51
N ILE A 14 8.24 -12.03 -9.56
CA ILE A 14 7.04 -11.76 -8.77
C ILE A 14 6.75 -12.97 -7.89
N SER A 15 6.65 -12.73 -6.57
CA SER A 15 6.14 -13.68 -5.60
C SER A 15 4.91 -13.10 -4.89
N LYS A 16 3.94 -13.96 -4.59
CA LYS A 16 2.69 -13.57 -3.94
C LYS A 16 2.36 -14.60 -2.88
N THR A 17 2.06 -14.15 -1.67
CA THR A 17 1.70 -15.02 -0.55
C THR A 17 0.73 -14.32 0.38
N CYS A 18 -0.04 -15.10 1.14
CA CYS A 18 -0.77 -14.57 2.28
C CYS A 18 0.23 -14.19 3.39
N SER A 19 -0.05 -13.10 4.09
CA SER A 19 0.85 -12.57 5.12
C SER A 19 0.07 -11.95 6.26
N THR A 20 0.71 -11.84 7.42
CA THR A 20 0.19 -11.05 8.56
C THR A 20 0.66 -9.60 8.43
N GLU A 21 -0.06 -8.66 9.08
CA GLU A 21 0.34 -7.24 9.09
C GLU A 21 1.78 -7.05 9.62
N ARG A 22 2.16 -7.83 10.65
CA ARG A 22 3.50 -7.78 11.24
C ARG A 22 4.58 -8.20 10.23
N GLN A 23 4.35 -9.31 9.54
CA GLN A 23 5.28 -9.82 8.52
C GLN A 23 5.39 -8.84 7.37
N CYS A 24 4.26 -8.36 6.87
CA CYS A 24 4.20 -7.34 5.82
C CYS A 24 5.08 -6.12 6.14
N LYS A 25 4.87 -5.48 7.30
CA LYS A 25 5.67 -4.31 7.71
C LYS A 25 7.15 -4.63 7.84
N SER A 26 7.49 -5.82 8.32
CA SER A 26 8.87 -6.27 8.43
C SER A 26 9.52 -6.42 7.05
N GLU A 27 8.85 -7.04 6.08
CA GLU A 27 9.39 -7.24 4.74
C GLU A 27 9.51 -5.91 3.96
N ILE A 28 8.52 -5.02 4.08
CA ILE A 28 8.59 -3.67 3.53
C ILE A 28 9.83 -2.92 4.06
N SER A 29 10.06 -2.98 5.37
CA SER A 29 11.21 -2.31 5.99
C SER A 29 12.55 -2.82 5.44
N LYS A 30 12.69 -4.15 5.26
CA LYS A 30 13.91 -4.78 4.72
C LYS A 30 14.29 -4.32 3.32
N VAL A 31 13.31 -4.04 2.47
CA VAL A 31 13.55 -3.65 1.05
C VAL A 31 13.33 -2.16 0.79
N SER A 32 12.93 -1.38 1.80
CA SER A 32 12.56 0.03 1.66
C SER A 32 13.63 0.89 0.98
N SER A 33 14.92 0.60 1.22
CA SER A 33 16.05 1.30 0.60
C SER A 33 16.26 0.99 -0.88
N ARG A 34 15.61 -0.06 -1.41
CA ARG A 34 15.75 -0.54 -2.81
C ARG A 34 14.42 -0.48 -3.58
N CYS A 35 13.39 0.16 -3.03
CA CYS A 35 12.08 0.31 -3.67
C CYS A 35 11.92 1.73 -4.24
N ASP A 36 12.74 2.08 -5.22
CA ASP A 36 12.69 3.40 -5.89
C ASP A 36 11.79 3.42 -7.14
N ARG A 37 11.51 2.25 -7.72
CA ARG A 37 10.78 2.05 -8.99
C ARG A 37 11.37 2.82 -10.16
N ILE A 38 12.67 3.08 -10.12
CA ILE A 38 13.40 3.76 -11.19
C ILE A 38 13.61 2.78 -12.34
N TRP A 39 13.18 3.16 -13.55
CA TRP A 39 13.10 2.23 -14.68
C TRP A 39 14.45 1.64 -15.11
N TYR A 40 15.56 2.36 -14.92
CA TYR A 40 16.90 1.92 -15.33
C TYR A 40 17.63 1.12 -14.23
N ASN A 41 17.25 1.27 -12.96
CA ASN A 41 17.84 0.52 -11.85
C ASN A 41 17.09 -0.79 -11.61
N ASP A 42 17.78 -1.73 -10.96
CA ASP A 42 17.13 -2.86 -10.34
C ASP A 42 16.50 -2.40 -9.02
N TRP A 43 15.21 -2.70 -8.84
CA TRP A 43 14.48 -2.37 -7.64
C TRP A 43 13.73 -3.58 -7.12
N GLU A 44 13.54 -3.61 -5.80
CA GLU A 44 12.83 -4.66 -5.10
C GLU A 44 11.81 -4.00 -4.17
N CYS A 45 10.54 -4.33 -4.37
CA CYS A 45 9.44 -3.77 -3.57
C CYS A 45 8.58 -4.90 -3.00
N VAL A 46 8.12 -4.69 -1.78
CA VAL A 46 7.07 -5.49 -1.15
C VAL A 46 5.85 -4.60 -0.96
N GLU A 47 4.68 -5.10 -1.32
CA GLU A 47 3.41 -4.44 -1.07
C GLU A 47 2.42 -5.44 -0.45
N CYS A 48 1.47 -4.93 0.32
CA CYS A 48 0.47 -5.73 0.98
C CYS A 48 -0.91 -5.11 0.80
N CYS A 49 -1.93 -5.96 0.74
CA CYS A 49 -3.32 -5.58 0.60
C CYS A 49 -4.19 -6.38 1.56
N HIS A 50 -5.44 -5.94 1.70
CA HIS A 50 -6.46 -6.62 2.48
C HIS A 50 -7.68 -6.92 1.59
N GLY A 51 -8.32 -8.06 1.83
CA GLY A 51 -9.47 -8.54 1.05
C GLY A 51 -9.14 -9.76 0.19
N ASP A 52 -10.19 -10.39 -0.33
CA ASP A 52 -10.05 -11.60 -1.15
C ASP A 52 -9.43 -11.28 -2.52
N ARG A 53 -8.46 -12.10 -2.94
CA ARG A 53 -7.67 -11.92 -4.18
C ARG A 53 -7.12 -10.51 -4.40
N CYS A 54 -6.86 -9.77 -3.32
CA CYS A 54 -6.46 -8.35 -3.40
C CYS A 54 -5.15 -8.12 -4.16
N ASN A 55 -4.28 -9.14 -4.23
CA ASN A 55 -2.98 -9.10 -4.92
C ASN A 55 -3.06 -9.60 -6.38
N TYR A 56 -4.22 -9.49 -7.03
CA TYR A 56 -4.42 -9.88 -8.42
C TYR A 56 -3.42 -9.17 -9.37
N TYR A 57 -3.22 -7.86 -9.20
CA TYR A 57 -2.21 -7.11 -9.93
C TYR A 57 -0.83 -7.16 -9.27
N VAL A 58 0.24 -6.97 -10.05
CA VAL A 58 1.62 -6.98 -9.53
C VAL A 58 1.85 -5.80 -8.59
N THR A 59 1.43 -4.61 -9.01
CA THR A 59 1.50 -3.41 -8.19
C THR A 59 0.10 -3.00 -7.73
N LEU A 60 -0.07 -2.76 -6.44
CA LEU A 60 -1.28 -2.18 -5.89
C LEU A 60 -1.27 -0.68 -6.24
N ALA A 61 -2.21 -0.24 -7.07
CA ALA A 61 -2.43 1.19 -7.27
C ALA A 61 -2.76 1.79 -5.89
N GLY A 62 -1.86 2.62 -5.36
CA GLY A 62 -1.98 3.17 -4.01
C GLY A 62 -3.21 4.05 -3.88
N VAL A 63 -4.35 3.45 -3.55
CA VAL A 63 -5.53 4.16 -3.07
C VAL A 63 -5.20 4.71 -1.69
N ASN A 64 -4.61 5.90 -1.67
CA ASN A 64 -4.51 6.72 -0.47
C ASN A 64 -5.92 7.23 -0.15
N VAL A 65 -6.74 6.39 0.47
CA VAL A 65 -8.03 6.82 1.01
C VAL A 65 -7.71 7.65 2.25
N LYS A 66 -7.37 8.93 2.06
CA LYS A 66 -7.23 9.87 3.17
C LYS A 66 -8.62 10.08 3.76
N PRO A 67 -8.88 9.71 5.03
CA PRO A 67 -10.15 10.02 5.66
C PRO A 67 -10.37 11.53 5.62
N HIS A 68 -11.43 11.96 4.96
CA HIS A 68 -11.73 13.37 4.78
C HIS A 68 -12.28 13.92 6.11
N GLY A 69 -11.42 14.54 6.92
CA GLY A 69 -11.72 14.99 8.29
C GLY A 69 -12.98 15.87 8.42
N ILE A 70 -13.37 16.55 7.35
CA ILE A 70 -14.59 17.37 7.27
C ILE A 70 -15.85 16.54 7.56
N PHE A 71 -15.91 15.28 7.14
CA PHE A 71 -17.08 14.43 7.36
C PHE A 71 -17.33 14.18 8.86
N TYR A 72 -16.27 13.94 9.63
CA TYR A 72 -16.38 13.73 11.08
C TYR A 72 -16.80 15.00 11.84
N ILE A 73 -16.36 16.18 11.38
CA ILE A 73 -16.75 17.47 11.96
C ILE A 73 -18.23 17.76 11.69
N LEU A 74 -18.70 17.54 10.46
CA LEU A 74 -20.10 17.78 10.11
C LEU A 74 -21.05 16.83 10.85
N VAL A 75 -20.69 15.56 10.99
CA VAL A 75 -21.49 14.57 11.73
C VAL A 75 -21.60 14.93 13.21
N SER A 76 -20.49 15.34 13.84
CA SER A 76 -20.50 15.74 15.26
C SER A 76 -21.28 17.04 15.51
N LEU A 77 -21.17 18.03 14.63
CA LEU A 77 -21.99 19.24 14.71
C LEU A 77 -23.48 18.95 14.52
N ALA A 78 -23.84 18.14 13.52
CA ALA A 78 -25.23 17.73 13.30
C ALA A 78 -25.81 16.99 14.51
N TRP A 79 -25.03 16.10 15.13
CA TRP A 79 -25.43 15.39 16.35
C TRP A 79 -25.67 16.33 17.53
N LEU A 80 -24.80 17.33 17.71
CA LEU A 80 -24.97 18.36 18.74
C LEU A 80 -26.21 19.23 18.50
N PHE A 81 -26.51 19.57 17.25
CA PHE A 81 -27.72 20.30 16.88
C PHE A 81 -29.00 19.50 17.17
N ILE A 82 -28.98 18.20 16.91
CA ILE A 82 -30.11 17.30 17.21
C ILE A 82 -30.28 17.16 18.72
N LEU A 83 -29.21 16.92 19.49
CA LEU A 83 -29.25 16.87 20.95
C LEU A 83 -29.83 18.14 21.56
N LYS A 84 -29.40 19.32 21.08
CA LYS A 84 -29.94 20.62 21.53
C LYS A 84 -31.41 20.85 21.17
N LYS A 85 -31.96 20.12 20.21
CA LYS A 85 -33.38 20.20 19.83
C LYS A 85 -34.26 19.23 20.61
N VAL A 86 -33.68 18.16 21.16
CA VAL A 86 -34.38 17.10 21.89
C VAL A 86 -34.38 17.36 23.41
N LEU A 87 -33.37 18.06 23.93
CA LEU A 87 -33.25 18.46 25.33
C LEU A 87 -33.90 19.84 25.62
#